data_AF-A0ABD5DW11-F1
#
_entry.id   AF-A0ABD5DW11-F1
#
_cell.length_a   1.000
_cell.length_b   1.000
_cell.length_c   1.000
_cell.angle_alpha   90.00
_cell.angle_beta   90.00
_cell.angle_gamma   90.00
#
_symmetry.space_group_name_H-M   'P 1'
#
loop_
_entity.id
_entity.type
_entity.pdbx_description
1 polymer ?
#
loop_
_entity_poly.entity_id
_entity_poly.type
_entity_poly.pdbx_seq_one_letter_code
_entity_poly.pdbx_strand_id
1 'polypeptide(L)'
;MNLQTLSWRALPWVKATRPQWRYALRNGIAMCLALSIAYALDLDEPYWAMTSAAVVSFPAVGGVISKSFGRIAGSLLGACAALLLAGHTLNDPWLFLFSISGWLALCTWA
;
A
#
# COMPACT_ATOMS: atom_id res chain seq x y z
N MET A 1 -10.83 29.60 -26.86
CA MET A 1 -10.35 28.31 -26.29
C MET A 1 -8.86 28.23 -26.56
N ASN A 2 -8.04 28.39 -25.51
CA ASN A 2 -6.60 28.62 -25.64
C ASN A 2 -5.85 27.28 -25.80
N LEU A 3 -5.30 27.02 -26.99
CA LEU A 3 -4.61 25.79 -27.38
C LEU A 3 -3.18 25.67 -26.80
N GLN A 4 -2.73 26.60 -25.94
CA GLN A 4 -1.39 26.54 -25.33
C GLN A 4 -1.19 25.37 -24.36
N THR A 5 -2.26 24.72 -23.89
CA THR A 5 -2.19 23.55 -23.00
C THR A 5 -1.66 22.29 -23.71
N LEU A 6 -1.68 22.26 -25.04
CA LEU A 6 -1.19 21.17 -25.89
C LEU A 6 0.22 21.43 -26.46
N SER A 7 0.93 22.39 -25.88
CA SER A 7 2.36 22.58 -26.17
C SER A 7 3.16 21.40 -25.58
N TRP A 8 3.89 20.67 -26.43
CA TRP A 8 4.82 19.61 -26.00
C TRP A 8 5.79 20.04 -24.88
N ARG A 9 6.05 21.35 -24.72
CA ARG A 9 6.87 21.93 -23.64
C ARG A 9 6.13 22.16 -22.32
N ALA A 10 4.80 22.14 -22.32
CA ALA A 10 3.95 22.25 -21.15
C ALA A 10 3.65 20.89 -20.50
N LEU A 11 4.00 19.79 -21.17
CA LEU A 11 3.87 18.44 -20.64
C LEU A 11 4.70 18.31 -19.34
N PRO A 12 4.10 17.88 -18.21
CA PRO A 12 4.79 17.81 -16.92
C PRO A 12 6.04 16.91 -16.94
N TRP A 13 6.04 15.92 -17.83
CA TRP A 13 7.15 15.00 -18.12
C TRP A 13 8.41 15.72 -18.64
N VAL A 14 8.25 16.81 -19.40
CA VAL A 14 9.33 17.57 -20.03
C VAL A 14 9.92 18.62 -19.07
N LYS A 15 9.14 19.06 -18.08
CA LYS A 15 9.58 19.98 -17.00
C LYS A 15 10.15 19.26 -15.77
N ALA A 16 10.18 17.93 -15.76
CA ALA A 16 10.61 17.16 -14.59
C ALA A 16 12.12 17.31 -14.32
N THR A 17 12.46 17.73 -13.11
CA THR A 17 13.85 17.95 -12.68
C THR A 17 14.59 16.61 -12.52
N ARG A 18 15.91 16.56 -12.75
CA ARG A 18 16.75 15.34 -12.60
C ARG A 18 16.48 14.51 -11.32
N PRO A 19 16.23 15.11 -10.12
CA PRO A 19 15.90 14.36 -8.91
C PRO A 19 14.54 13.66 -8.97
N GLN A 20 13.54 14.24 -9.65
CA GLN A 20 12.22 13.64 -9.80
C GLN A 20 12.27 12.41 -10.70
N TRP A 21 13.05 12.47 -11.79
CA TRP A 21 13.30 11.30 -12.65
C TRP A 21 14.00 10.16 -11.90
N ARG A 22 15.02 10.47 -11.09
CA ARG A 22 15.70 9.46 -10.25
C ARG A 22 14.74 8.81 -9.25
N TYR A 23 13.87 9.61 -8.63
CA TYR A 23 12.86 9.11 -7.71
C TYR A 23 11.85 8.20 -8.42
N ALA A 24 11.30 8.65 -9.55
CA ALA A 24 10.31 7.90 -10.33
C ALA A 24 10.88 6.56 -10.80
N LEU A 25 12.13 6.55 -11.30
CA LEU A 25 12.79 5.33 -11.74
C LEU A 25 13.05 4.36 -10.56
N ARG A 26 13.58 4.87 -9.43
CA ARG A 26 13.80 4.04 -8.23
C ARG A 26 12.49 3.44 -7.73
N ASN A 27 11.42 4.22 -7.71
CA ASN A 27 10.12 3.76 -7.27
C ASN A 27 9.51 2.73 -8.23
N GLY A 28 9.57 2.99 -9.53
CA GLY A 28 9.10 2.05 -10.55
C GLY A 28 9.83 0.70 -10.46
N ILE A 29 11.15 0.71 -10.31
CA ILE A 29 11.94 -0.51 -10.12
C ILE A 29 11.53 -1.23 -8.83
N ALA A 30 11.34 -0.50 -7.72
CA ALA A 30 10.89 -1.10 -6.46
C ALA A 30 9.51 -1.76 -6.57
N MET A 31 8.56 -1.12 -7.27
CA MET A 31 7.23 -1.68 -7.52
C MET A 31 7.29 -2.94 -8.40
N CYS A 32 8.08 -2.93 -9.46
CA CYS A 32 8.28 -4.11 -10.32
C CYS A 32 8.94 -5.25 -9.56
N LEU A 33 9.98 -4.98 -8.76
CA LEU A 33 10.64 -5.99 -7.94
C LEU A 33 9.70 -6.59 -6.90
N ALA A 34 8.91 -5.78 -6.22
CA ALA A 34 7.91 -6.26 -5.27
C ALA A 34 6.90 -7.21 -5.93
N LEU A 35 6.45 -6.87 -7.14
CA LEU A 35 5.56 -7.73 -7.92
C LEU A 35 6.24 -9.03 -8.37
N SER A 36 7.46 -8.96 -8.90
CA SER A 36 8.21 -10.15 -9.33
C SER A 36 8.46 -11.10 -8.17
N ILE A 37 8.77 -10.57 -6.98
CA ILE A 37 8.93 -11.37 -5.75
C ILE A 37 7.59 -11.99 -5.36
N ALA A 38 6.47 -11.24 -5.40
CA ALA A 38 5.15 -11.78 -5.08
C ALA A 38 4.74 -12.93 -6.01
N TYR A 39 5.04 -12.82 -7.31
CA TYR A 39 4.85 -13.93 -8.26
C TYR A 39 5.80 -15.10 -7.97
N ALA A 40 7.05 -14.84 -7.58
CA ALA A 40 8.00 -15.91 -7.25
C ALA A 40 7.62 -16.69 -5.97
N LEU A 41 6.90 -16.04 -5.04
CA LEU A 41 6.35 -16.68 -3.83
C LEU A 41 4.95 -17.30 -4.05
N ASP A 42 4.39 -17.24 -5.26
CA ASP A 42 3.06 -17.77 -5.60
C ASP A 42 1.94 -17.26 -4.67
N LEU A 43 1.97 -15.96 -4.32
CA LEU A 43 0.90 -15.36 -3.51
C LEU A 43 -0.41 -15.30 -4.31
N ASP A 44 -1.53 -15.63 -3.67
CA ASP A 44 -2.87 -15.58 -4.27
C ASP A 44 -3.20 -14.19 -4.88
N GLU A 45 -2.81 -13.11 -4.19
CA GLU A 45 -3.02 -11.74 -4.66
C GLU A 45 -1.71 -10.92 -4.75
N PRO A 46 -0.94 -11.07 -5.84
CA PRO A 46 0.34 -10.37 -6.00
C PRO A 46 0.19 -8.85 -6.16
N TYR A 47 -1.01 -8.37 -6.50
CA TYR A 47 -1.29 -6.94 -6.64
C TYR A 47 -1.14 -6.18 -5.31
N TRP A 48 -1.40 -6.83 -4.16
CA TRP A 48 -1.24 -6.19 -2.84
C TRP A 48 0.22 -5.84 -2.52
N ALA A 49 1.17 -6.67 -2.98
CA ALA A 49 2.59 -6.38 -2.81
C ALA A 49 3.02 -5.14 -3.62
N MET A 50 2.49 -4.99 -4.84
CA MET A 50 2.75 -3.82 -5.68
C MET A 50 2.14 -2.54 -5.08
N THR A 51 0.85 -2.57 -4.72
CA THR A 51 0.18 -1.40 -4.11
C THR A 51 0.87 -1.00 -2.81
N SER A 52 1.40 -1.99 -2.08
CA SER A 52 2.19 -1.77 -0.89
C SER A 52 3.47 -0.96 -1.15
N ALA A 53 4.24 -1.35 -2.16
CA ALA A 53 5.45 -0.61 -2.54
C ALA A 53 5.11 0.82 -2.99
N ALA A 54 4.01 0.99 -3.72
CA ALA A 54 3.54 2.30 -4.17
C ALA A 54 3.18 3.24 -3.01
N VAL A 55 2.39 2.79 -2.04
CA VAL A 55 1.92 3.63 -0.92
C VAL A 55 3.06 4.05 0.02
N VAL A 56 4.05 3.18 0.19
CA VAL A 56 5.21 3.41 1.07
C VAL A 56 6.27 4.29 0.39
N SER A 57 6.22 4.42 -0.93
CA SER A 57 7.16 5.24 -1.66
C SER A 57 6.98 6.73 -1.35
N PHE A 58 7.97 7.27 -0.63
CA PHE A 58 8.10 8.69 -0.29
C PHE A 58 9.44 9.22 -0.81
N PRO A 59 9.48 10.49 -1.26
CA PRO A 59 10.69 11.13 -1.75
C PRO A 59 11.78 11.28 -0.67
N ALA A 60 11.39 11.28 0.61
CA ALA A 60 12.30 11.32 1.75
C ALA A 60 12.60 9.90 2.27
N VAL A 61 13.88 9.55 2.38
CA VAL A 61 14.35 8.21 2.82
C VAL A 61 13.83 7.85 4.22
N GLY A 62 13.81 8.80 5.17
CA GLY A 62 13.31 8.56 6.52
C GLY A 62 11.79 8.34 6.60
N GLY A 63 11.02 8.99 5.73
CA GLY A 63 9.56 8.85 5.69
C GLY A 63 9.10 7.49 5.17
N VAL A 64 9.86 6.92 4.23
CA VAL A 64 9.62 5.57 3.69
C VAL A 64 9.71 4.51 4.78
N ILE A 65 10.79 4.55 5.58
CA ILE A 65 11.08 3.53 6.60
C ILE A 65 10.03 3.55 7.72
N SER A 66 9.66 4.74 8.19
CA SER A 66 8.63 4.88 9.22
C SER A 66 7.27 4.37 8.73
N LYS A 67 6.86 4.72 7.50
CA LYS A 67 5.59 4.24 6.93
C LYS A 67 5.60 2.75 6.61
N SER A 68 6.70 2.20 6.12
CA SER A 68 6.80 0.76 5.87
C SER A 68 6.64 -0.03 7.16
N PHE A 69 7.26 0.43 8.24
CA PHE A 69 7.16 -0.22 9.55
C PHE A 69 5.73 -0.15 10.10
N GLY A 70 5.07 1.01 9.98
CA GLY A 70 3.66 1.16 10.37
C GLY A 70 2.73 0.20 9.63
N ARG A 71 2.99 -0.07 8.35
CA ARG A 71 2.18 -1.04 7.57
C ARG A 71 2.45 -2.48 7.97
N ILE A 72 3.70 -2.85 8.26
CA ILE A 72 4.04 -4.20 8.74
C ILE A 72 3.36 -4.45 10.10
N ALA A 73 3.52 -3.51 11.05
CA ALA A 73 2.91 -3.62 12.38
C ALA A 73 1.38 -3.67 12.31
N GLY A 74 0.75 -2.82 11.49
CA GLY A 74 -0.69 -2.81 11.30
C GLY A 74 -1.22 -4.11 10.68
N SER A 75 -0.54 -4.65 9.67
CA SER A 75 -0.92 -5.93 9.05
C SER A 75 -0.80 -7.10 10.03
N LEU A 76 0.28 -7.15 10.83
CA LEU A 76 0.46 -8.18 11.85
C LEU A 76 -0.62 -8.10 12.94
N LEU A 77 -0.89 -6.90 13.47
CA LEU A 77 -1.93 -6.70 14.49
C LEU A 77 -3.32 -7.08 13.96
N GLY A 78 -3.65 -6.65 12.74
CA GLY A 78 -4.91 -6.99 12.08
C GLY A 78 -5.06 -8.49 11.84
N ALA A 79 -4.00 -9.16 11.37
CA ALA A 79 -4.00 -10.61 11.16
C ALA A 79 -4.16 -11.39 12.47
N CYS A 80 -3.43 -11.01 13.52
CA CYS A 80 -3.56 -11.62 14.84
C CYS A 80 -4.98 -11.46 15.41
N ALA A 81 -5.54 -10.25 15.32
CA ALA A 81 -6.91 -10.01 15.78
C ALA A 81 -7.93 -10.82 14.97
N ALA A 82 -7.79 -10.87 13.63
CA ALA A 82 -8.65 -11.66 12.77
C ALA A 82 -8.60 -13.15 13.13
N LEU A 83 -7.41 -13.72 13.38
CA LEU A 83 -7.25 -15.11 13.80
C LEU A 83 -7.88 -15.40 15.17
N LEU A 84 -7.71 -14.50 16.14
CA LEU A 84 -8.31 -14.65 17.47
C LEU A 84 -9.84 -14.59 17.42
N LEU A 85 -10.38 -13.63 16.67
CA LEU A 85 -11.82 -13.49 16.45
C LEU A 85 -12.38 -14.71 15.71
N ALA A 86 -11.76 -15.10 14.60
CA ALA A 86 -12.15 -16.28 13.85
C ALA A 86 -12.13 -17.54 14.74
N GLY A 87 -11.06 -17.77 15.49
CA GLY A 87 -10.94 -18.93 16.38
C GLY A 87 -12.03 -19.02 17.45
N HIS A 88 -12.50 -17.90 17.99
CA HIS A 88 -13.52 -17.89 19.06
C HIS A 88 -14.96 -17.79 18.55
N THR A 89 -15.19 -17.13 17.42
CA THR A 89 -16.55 -16.77 16.97
C THR A 89 -16.99 -17.45 15.68
N LEU A 90 -16.19 -18.36 15.10
CA LEU A 90 -16.58 -19.08 13.86
C LEU A 90 -17.86 -19.92 14.01
N ASN A 91 -18.23 -20.30 15.24
CA ASN A 91 -19.36 -21.19 15.49
C ASN A 91 -20.71 -20.51 15.24
N ASP A 92 -20.78 -19.17 15.36
CA ASP A 92 -21.99 -18.38 15.17
C ASP A 92 -21.74 -17.19 14.24
N PRO A 93 -22.36 -17.16 13.04
CA PRO A 93 -22.14 -16.10 12.04
C PRO A 93 -22.43 -14.69 12.56
N TRP A 94 -23.45 -14.55 13.42
CA TRP A 94 -23.84 -13.28 14.01
C TRP A 94 -22.80 -12.75 15.01
N LEU A 95 -22.25 -13.63 15.85
CA LEU A 95 -21.20 -13.26 16.81
C LEU A 95 -19.93 -12.82 16.07
N PHE A 96 -19.53 -13.55 15.02
CA PHE A 96 -18.41 -13.15 14.18
C PHE A 96 -18.60 -11.77 13.55
N LEU A 97 -19.79 -11.50 12.99
CA LEU A 97 -20.14 -10.20 12.39
C LEU A 97 -20.02 -9.04 13.39
N PHE A 98 -20.57 -9.20 14.59
CA PHE A 98 -20.48 -8.15 15.62
C PHE A 98 -19.05 -7.95 16.10
N SER A 99 -18.29 -9.03 16.31
CA SER A 99 -16.91 -8.95 16.77
C SER A 99 -15.98 -8.31 15.72
N ILE A 100 -16.09 -8.70 14.44
CA ILE A 100 -15.25 -8.12 13.39
C ILE A 100 -15.64 -6.67 13.10
N SER A 101 -16.94 -6.35 13.13
CA SER A 101 -17.41 -4.96 12.98
C SER A 101 -16.96 -4.08 14.14
N GLY A 102 -16.99 -4.59 15.37
CA GLY A 102 -16.50 -3.88 16.56
C GLY A 102 -15.01 -3.61 16.49
N TRP A 103 -14.23 -4.61 16.06
CA TRP A 103 -12.80 -4.43 15.81
C TRP A 103 -12.51 -3.38 14.75
N LEU A 104 -13.20 -3.44 13.60
CA LEU A 104 -13.05 -2.44 12.54
C LEU A 104 -13.41 -1.03 13.03
N ALA A 105 -14.50 -0.88 13.78
CA ALA A 105 -14.90 0.41 14.37
C ALA A 105 -13.81 0.98 15.28
N LEU A 106 -13.21 0.15 16.15
CA LEU A 106 -12.10 0.54 17.01
C LEU A 106 -10.86 0.94 16.20
N CYS A 107 -10.49 0.16 15.19
CA CYS A 107 -9.34 0.45 14.33
C CYS A 107 -9.52 1.71 13.48
N THR A 108 -10.75 2.07 13.10
CA THR A 108 -11.02 3.30 12.34
C THR A 108 -11.09 4.55 13.21
N TRP A 109 -11.40 4.37 14.50
CA TRP A 109 -11.53 5.49 15.44
C TRP A 109 -10.18 5.92 16.04
N ALA A 110 -9.27 4.97 16.25
CA ALA A 110 -7.91 5.20 16.74
C ALA A 110 -6.99 5.81 15.67
#